data_AF-A0A381XL99-F1
#
_entry.id   AF-A0A381XL99-F1
#
_cell.length_a   1.000
_cell.length_b   1.000
_cell.length_c   1.000
_cell.angle_alpha   90.00
_cell.angle_beta   90.00
_cell.angle_gamma   90.00
#
_symmetry.space_group_name_H-M   'P 1'
#
loop_
_entity.id
_entity.type
_entity.pdbx_description
1 polymer ?
#
loop_
_entity_poly.entity_id
_entity_poly.type
_entity_poly.pdbx_seq_one_letter_code
_entity_poly.pdbx_strand_id
1 'polypeptide(L)' 'MIKHIFKISLGVILVVIGLIGGLIPIFQGWIFGIAGLMILANYFPPVKRLLNWAKNKTGLNKKKK' A
#
# COMPACT_ATOMS: atom_id res chain seq x y z
N MET A 1 7.86 -14.46 21.91
CA MET A 1 6.77 -15.08 21.11
C MET A 1 6.16 -14.14 20.07
N ILE A 2 5.80 -12.89 20.39
CA ILE A 2 5.15 -11.92 19.46
C ILE A 2 5.84 -11.82 18.07
N LYS A 3 7.18 -11.86 18.00
CA LYS A 3 7.94 -11.70 16.74
C LYS A 3 7.65 -12.79 15.70
N HIS A 4 7.33 -14.02 16.13
CA HIS A 4 6.99 -15.11 15.21
C HIS A 4 5.59 -14.94 14.62
N ILE A 5 4.63 -14.57 15.47
CA ILE A 5 3.24 -14.31 15.07
C ILE A 5 3.21 -13.12 14.10
N PHE A 6 4.05 -12.10 14.34
CA PHE A 6 4.20 -10.96 13.45
C PHE A 6 4.76 -11.34 12.08
N LYS A 7 5.78 -12.20 12.03
CA LYS A 7 6.35 -12.71 10.76
C LYS A 7 5.37 -13.56 9.97
N ILE A 8 4.62 -14.43 10.66
CA ILE A 8 3.62 -15.30 10.05
C ILE A 8 2.44 -14.46 9.51
N SER A 9 1.94 -13.52 10.31
CA SER A 9 0.89 -12.58 9.91
C SER A 9 1.31 -11.76 8.69
N LEU A 10 2.52 -11.21 8.69
CA LEU A 10 3.09 -10.50 7.53
C LEU A 10 3.17 -11.39 6.28
N GLY A 11 3.60 -12.65 6.42
CA GLY A 11 3.68 -13.59 5.31
C GLY A 11 2.31 -13.90 4.70
N VAL A 12 1.31 -14.15 5.54
CA VAL A 12 -0.07 -14.43 5.11
C VAL A 12 -0.67 -13.22 4.38
N ILE A 13 -0.49 -12.01 4.93
CA ILE A 13 -0.94 -10.77 4.28
C ILE A 13 -0.28 -10.60 2.91
N LEU A 14 1.01 -10.90 2.80
CA LEU A 14 1.75 -10.77 1.54
C LEU A 14 1.29 -11.78 0.48
N VAL A 15 1.00 -13.02 0.87
CA VAL A 15 0.44 -14.06 -0.01
C VAL A 15 -0.95 -13.67 -0.50
N VAL A 16 -1.82 -13.16 0.37
CA VAL A 16 -3.17 -12.71 0.00
C VAL A 16 -3.11 -11.53 -0.97
N ILE A 17 -2.24 -10.54 -0.74
CA ILE A 17 -2.03 -9.43 -1.67
C ILE A 17 -1.47 -9.93 -3.01
N GLY A 18 -0.54 -10.91 -2.99
CA GLY A 18 0.02 -11.52 -4.20
C GLY A 18 -1.04 -12.28 -5.02
N LEU A 19 -1.94 -13.01 -4.36
CA LEU A 19 -3.04 -13.73 -5.01
C LEU A 19 -4.09 -12.76 -5.57
N ILE A 20 -4.51 -11.77 -4.80
CA ILE A 20 -5.47 -10.74 -5.26
C ILE A 20 -4.86 -9.90 -6.39
N GLY A 21 -3.57 -9.59 -6.31
CA GLY A 21 -2.84 -8.87 -7.36
C GLY A 21 -2.61 -9.70 -8.63
N GLY A 22 -2.54 -11.03 -8.53
CA GLY A 22 -2.36 -11.93 -9.66
C GLY A 22 -3.68 -12.35 -10.36
N LEU A 23 -4.80 -12.40 -9.62
CA LEU A 23 -6.09 -12.91 -10.12
C LEU A 23 -7.05 -11.86 -10.66
N ILE A 24 -6.79 -10.55 -10.50
CA ILE A 24 -7.70 -9.49 -10.96
C ILE A 24 -7.16 -8.81 -12.23
N PRO A 25 -7.60 -9.24 -13.43
CA PRO A 25 -7.55 -8.41 -14.63
C PRO A 25 -8.82 -7.54 -14.71
N ILE A 26 -8.64 -6.28 -15.11
CA ILE A 26 -9.62 -5.31 -15.68
C ILE A 26 -10.16 -4.20 -14.76
N PHE A 27 -10.61 -4.45 -13.53
CA PHE A 27 -10.88 -3.34 -12.59
C PHE A 27 -9.73 -3.21 -11.61
N GLN A 28 -8.81 -2.33 -11.98
CA GLN A 28 -7.61 -1.99 -11.22
C GLN A 28 -7.99 -1.38 -9.86
N GLY A 29 -8.47 -2.19 -8.90
CA GLY A 29 -8.88 -1.76 -7.56
C GLY A 29 -7.76 -1.06 -6.78
N TRP A 30 -6.53 -1.20 -7.27
CA TRP A 30 -5.33 -0.52 -6.85
C TRP A 30 -5.26 0.92 -7.40
N ILE A 31 -5.77 1.23 -8.59
CA ILE A 31 -5.96 2.63 -9.05
C ILE A 31 -6.98 3.33 -8.16
N PHE A 32 -8.12 2.69 -7.91
CA PHE A 32 -9.17 3.28 -7.05
C PHE A 32 -8.69 3.38 -5.59
N GLY A 33 -7.92 2.40 -5.13
CA GLY A 33 -7.25 2.41 -3.83
C GLY A 33 -6.22 3.54 -3.72
N ILE A 34 -5.38 3.78 -4.73
CA ILE A 34 -4.42 4.90 -4.72
C ILE A 34 -5.16 6.24 -4.75
N ALA A 35 -6.18 6.40 -5.60
CA ALA A 35 -7.00 7.62 -5.66
C ALA A 35 -7.70 7.89 -4.32
N GLY A 36 -8.32 6.87 -3.71
CA GLY A 36 -8.96 6.97 -2.40
C GLY A 36 -7.98 7.24 -1.27
N LEU A 37 -6.81 6.58 -1.27
CA LEU A 37 -5.75 6.81 -0.28
C LEU A 37 -5.14 8.21 -0.41
N MET A 38 -5.07 8.75 -1.63
CA MET A 38 -4.62 10.12 -1.90
C MET A 38 -5.58 11.16 -1.31
N ILE A 39 -6.90 10.94 -1.44
CA ILE A 39 -7.92 11.79 -0.82
C ILE A 39 -7.87 11.65 0.71
N LEU A 40 -7.83 10.41 1.22
CA LEU A 40 -7.85 10.14 2.65
C LEU A 40 -6.58 10.64 3.37
N ALA A 41 -5.43 10.67 2.70
CA ALA A 41 -4.19 11.25 3.21
C ALA A 41 -4.25 12.76 3.46
N ASN A 42 -5.16 13.49 2.79
CA ASN A 42 -5.37 14.92 3.06
C ASN A 42 -6.19 15.17 4.33
N TYR A 43 -7.03 14.21 4.75
CA TYR A 43 -7.88 14.32 5.94
C TYR A 43 -7.31 13.59 7.17
N PHE A 44 -6.58 12.49 6.99
CA PHE A 44 -6.05 11.66 8.08
C PHE A 44 -4.52 11.65 8.12
N PRO A 45 -3.89 12.17 9.21
CA PRO A 45 -2.44 12.13 9.42
C PRO A 45 -1.77 10.74 9.33
N PRO A 46 -2.38 9.64 9.85
CA PRO A 46 -1.74 8.33 9.78
C PRO A 46 -1.71 7.76 8.36
N VAL A 47 -2.75 8.02 7.55
CA VAL A 47 -2.83 7.56 6.16
C VAL A 47 -1.82 8.31 5.28
N LYS A 48 -1.59 9.60 5.56
CA LYS A 48 -0.54 10.40 4.92
C LYS A 48 0.85 9.78 5.07
N ARG A 49 1.18 9.22 6.24
CA ARG A 49 2.48 8.56 6.47
C ARG A 49 2.61 7.28 5.64
N LEU A 50 1.54 6.51 5.51
CA LEU A 50 1.52 5.30 4.70
C LEU A 50 1.66 5.61 3.21
N LEU A 51 0.95 6.64 2.73
CA LEU A 51 1.08 7.16 1.36
C LEU A 51 2.50 7.69 1.11
N ASN A 52 3.09 8.41 2.06
CA ASN A 52 4.44 8.95 1.91
C ASN A 52 5.50 7.84 1.91
N TRP A 53 5.31 6.79 2.72
CA TRP A 53 6.16 5.59 2.68
C TRP A 53 6.05 4.88 1.32
N ALA A 54 4.84 4.71 0.80
CA ALA A 54 4.61 4.14 -0.52
C ALA A 54 5.24 4.99 -1.64
N LYS A 55 5.11 6.32 -1.55
CA LYS A 55 5.70 7.28 -2.51
C LYS A 55 7.23 7.29 -2.48
N ASN A 56 7.84 7.12 -1.30
CA ASN A 56 9.29 6.96 -1.16
C ASN A 56 9.76 5.62 -1.72
N LYS A 57 8.95 4.56 -1.58
CA LYS A 57 9.29 3.23 -2.08
C LYS A 57 9.18 3.11 -3.61
N THR A 58 8.33 3.92 -4.25
CA THR A 58 8.19 3.97 -5.72
C THR A 58 9.12 4.95 -6.43
N GLY A 59 9.96 5.70 -5.69
CA GLY A 59 10.94 6.62 -6.30
C GLY A 59 10.33 7.88 -6.94
N LEU A 60 9.05 8.20 -6.67
CA LEU A 60 8.39 9.43 -7.13
C LEU A 60 8.81 10.67 -6.30
N ASN A 61 10.11 10.77 -6.02
CA ASN A 61 10.78 11.94 -5.46
C ASN A 61 11.95 12.37 -6.34
N LYS A 62 11.71 12.47 -7.66
CA LYS A 62 12.65 13.09 -8.58
C LYS A 62 11.92 13.85 -9.69
N LYS A 63 11.20 14.91 -9.31
CA LYS A 63 11.02 16.16 -10.09
C LYS A 63 9.93 17.02 -9.44
N LYS A 64 10.34 17.92 -8.57
CA LYS A 64 9.93 19.34 -8.64
C LYS A 64 11.16 20.14 -8.19
N LYS A 65 12.05 20.35 -9.15
CA LYS A 65 12.93 21.53 -9.18
C LYS A 65 12.09 22.65 -9.78
#